data_AF-A0A928SSF1-F1
#
_entry.id   AF-A0A928SSF1-F1
#
_cell.length_a   1.000
_cell.length_b   1.000
_cell.length_c   1.000
_cell.angle_alpha   90.00
_cell.angle_beta   90.00
_cell.angle_gamma   90.00
#
_symmetry.space_group_name_H-M   'P 1'
#
loop_
_entity.id
_entity.type
_entity.pdbx_description
1 polymer ?
#
loop_
_entity_poly.entity_id
_entity_poly.type
_entity_poly.pdbx_seq_one_letter_code
_entity_poly.pdbx_strand_id
1 'polypeptide(L)'
;MTQRGGRGPVINDDNAATLVMRPSERPVLPADPSNLMTAYAPPNEELLELARYQPPDSGGAESMRGRAPAIPLPPMSGDAPEWIRAARAMANAFEACIQRGEADAFERAAIERAWYAYTMGGVSPRQVMRVVRLVGHAHNALSKTPPDRLHVAIEDCALLIYNGLPSIVRSTVPYDRVRRVVHYLSQQPNAWVGIVEGSVELLGWKDAAQAHAASILRSIIDKEM
;
A
#
# COMPACT_ATOMS: atom_id res chain seq x y z
N MET A 1 -6.01 72.42 28.18
CA MET A 1 -6.37 71.86 26.86
C MET A 1 -5.22 70.95 26.41
N THR A 2 -5.36 69.64 26.68
CA THR A 2 -5.49 68.51 25.69
C THR A 2 -4.13 68.07 25.14
N GLN A 3 -3.45 67.02 25.64
CA GLN A 3 -3.70 65.56 25.68
C GLN A 3 -3.69 64.83 24.32
N ARG A 4 -2.95 63.70 24.31
CA ARG A 4 -2.80 62.58 23.34
C ARG A 4 -1.63 62.72 22.35
N GLY A 5 -0.71 61.76 22.22
CA GLY A 5 -0.71 60.35 22.59
C GLY A 5 -0.61 59.49 21.34
N GLY A 6 0.58 58.94 21.06
CA GLY A 6 0.83 58.05 19.93
C GLY A 6 2.15 57.30 20.10
N ARG A 7 2.15 56.27 20.95
CA ARG A 7 3.23 55.27 21.04
C ARG A 7 3.11 54.34 19.84
N GLY A 8 4.08 54.39 18.92
CA GLY A 8 4.35 53.29 18.00
C GLY A 8 4.94 52.09 18.75
N PRO A 9 4.76 50.86 18.26
CA PRO A 9 5.29 49.67 18.91
C PRO A 9 6.82 49.66 18.85
N VAL A 10 7.44 49.55 20.02
CA VAL A 10 8.86 49.20 20.19
C VAL A 10 8.99 47.73 19.82
N ILE A 11 9.62 47.45 18.69
CA ILE A 11 10.04 46.11 18.32
C ILE A 11 11.26 45.79 19.20
N ASN A 12 11.05 44.98 20.23
CA ASN A 12 12.14 44.40 21.02
C ASN A 12 12.81 43.30 20.20
N ASP A 13 14.01 43.57 19.70
CA ASP A 13 14.95 42.60 19.11
C ASP A 13 15.67 41.79 20.21
N ASP A 14 14.91 41.21 21.15
CA ASP A 14 15.45 40.35 22.21
C ASP A 14 14.59 39.09 22.35
N ASN A 15 14.70 38.19 21.37
CA ASN A 15 14.53 36.75 21.57
C ASN A 15 14.91 35.97 20.30
N ALA A 16 16.18 36.06 19.89
CA ALA A 16 16.81 34.96 19.18
C ALA A 16 17.06 33.82 20.17
N ALA A 17 15.98 33.12 20.55
CA ALA A 17 16.07 31.85 21.23
C ALA A 17 16.64 30.83 20.23
N THR A 18 17.97 30.84 20.09
CA THR A 18 18.73 29.75 19.52
C THR A 18 18.35 28.50 20.31
N LEU A 19 17.47 27.68 19.73
CA LEU A 19 17.18 26.33 20.19
C LEU A 19 18.47 25.52 20.02
N VAL A 20 19.37 25.66 21.00
CA VAL A 20 20.48 24.74 21.21
C VAL A 20 19.84 23.42 21.63
N MET A 21 19.61 22.54 20.66
CA MET A 21 19.26 21.15 20.93
C MET A 21 20.33 20.58 21.86
N ARG A 22 19.95 20.20 23.08
CA ARG A 22 20.80 19.41 23.97
C ARG A 22 21.13 18.09 23.27
N PRO A 23 22.39 17.62 23.24
CA PRO A 23 22.75 16.39 22.53
C PRO A 23 22.23 15.08 23.15
N SER A 24 21.38 15.13 24.17
CA SER A 24 21.04 13.96 25.01
C SER A 24 19.63 13.41 24.83
N GLU A 25 18.79 13.96 23.95
CA GLU A 25 17.42 13.45 23.73
C GLU A 25 17.16 13.23 22.23
N ARG A 26 17.98 12.36 21.62
CA ARG A 26 17.51 11.69 20.40
C ARG A 26 16.43 10.69 20.84
N PRO A 27 15.22 10.71 20.28
CA PRO A 27 14.31 9.59 20.44
C PRO A 27 15.08 8.34 19.99
N VAL A 28 15.22 7.37 20.89
CA VAL A 28 15.81 6.08 20.57
C VAL A 28 14.87 5.44 19.56
N LEU A 29 15.18 5.60 18.27
CA LEU A 29 14.56 4.81 17.22
C LEU A 29 14.84 3.35 17.59
N PRO A 30 13.81 2.48 17.65
CA PRO A 30 14.05 1.07 17.89
C PRO A 30 15.08 0.59 16.86
N ALA A 31 16.13 -0.08 17.34
CA ALA A 31 17.31 -0.46 16.57
C ALA A 31 16.98 -1.36 15.37
N ASP A 32 15.75 -1.83 15.28
CA ASP A 32 15.28 -2.70 14.23
C ASP A 32 13.84 -2.35 13.78
N PRO A 33 13.64 -1.78 12.59
CA PRO A 33 12.30 -1.51 12.05
C PRO A 33 11.48 -2.79 11.82
N SER A 34 12.14 -3.96 11.78
CA SER A 34 11.52 -5.27 11.61
C SER A 34 10.64 -5.66 12.81
N ASN A 35 11.04 -5.26 14.02
CA ASN A 35 10.31 -5.57 15.26
C ASN A 35 8.98 -4.83 15.38
N LEU A 36 8.80 -3.72 14.66
CA LEU A 36 7.52 -3.02 14.61
C LEU A 36 6.49 -3.77 13.76
N MET A 37 6.89 -4.66 12.85
CA MET A 37 5.94 -5.39 12.00
C MET A 37 5.45 -6.69 12.65
N THR A 38 6.32 -7.40 13.36
CA THR A 38 5.96 -8.63 14.10
C THR A 38 5.06 -8.38 15.30
N ALA A 39 5.17 -7.21 15.95
CA ALA A 39 4.35 -6.86 17.11
C ALA A 39 2.85 -6.71 16.80
N TYR A 40 2.48 -6.55 15.52
CA TYR A 40 1.08 -6.34 15.11
C TYR A 40 0.47 -7.49 14.34
N ALA A 41 1.24 -8.53 13.98
CA ALA A 41 0.71 -9.69 13.26
C ALA A 41 -0.24 -10.50 14.19
N PRO A 42 -1.47 -10.84 13.76
CA PRO A 42 -2.33 -11.73 14.53
C PRO A 42 -1.70 -13.14 14.65
N PRO A 43 -2.05 -13.90 15.71
CA PRO A 43 -1.58 -15.27 15.89
C PRO A 43 -1.86 -16.13 14.66
N ASN A 44 -0.96 -17.05 14.32
CA ASN A 44 -1.05 -17.90 13.13
C ASN A 44 -2.37 -18.70 13.01
N GLU A 45 -3.08 -18.94 14.12
CA GLU A 45 -4.34 -19.70 14.15
C GLU A 45 -5.52 -18.96 13.52
N GLU A 46 -5.71 -17.66 13.78
CA GLU A 46 -6.80 -16.87 13.16
C GLU A 46 -6.64 -16.76 11.63
N LEU A 47 -5.40 -16.80 11.14
CA LEU A 47 -5.10 -16.77 9.71
C LEU A 47 -5.27 -18.13 9.03
N LEU A 48 -5.04 -19.22 9.76
CA LEU A 48 -5.41 -20.55 9.30
C LEU A 48 -6.93 -20.69 9.17
N GLU A 49 -7.70 -20.03 10.03
CA GLU A 49 -9.17 -19.97 9.89
C GLU A 49 -9.62 -19.13 8.69
N LEU A 50 -8.97 -17.99 8.42
CA LEU A 50 -9.20 -17.20 7.20
C LEU A 50 -8.77 -17.94 5.92
N ALA A 51 -7.69 -18.73 5.96
CA ALA A 51 -7.26 -19.57 4.83
C ALA A 51 -8.19 -20.78 4.60
N ARG A 52 -8.90 -21.23 5.64
CA ARG A 52 -9.98 -22.22 5.56
C ARG A 52 -11.30 -21.62 5.09
N TYR A 53 -11.43 -20.29 5.10
CA TYR A 53 -12.54 -19.59 4.49
C TYR A 53 -12.43 -19.74 2.98
N GLN A 54 -12.96 -20.86 2.49
CA GLN A 54 -13.24 -21.04 1.08
C GLN A 54 -14.21 -19.91 0.71
N PRO A 55 -13.90 -19.06 -0.30
CA PRO A 55 -14.85 -18.05 -0.74
C PRO A 55 -16.18 -18.77 -1.00
N PRO A 56 -17.33 -18.17 -0.62
CA PRO A 56 -18.61 -18.79 -0.87
C PRO A 56 -18.61 -19.27 -2.31
N ASP A 57 -18.91 -20.57 -2.50
CA ASP A 57 -19.07 -21.14 -3.83
C ASP A 57 -19.87 -20.12 -4.61
N SER A 58 -19.28 -19.65 -5.71
CA SER A 58 -19.92 -18.71 -6.61
C SER A 58 -21.11 -19.43 -7.24
N GLY A 59 -22.18 -19.64 -6.48
CA GLY A 59 -23.42 -20.29 -6.87
C GLY A 59 -24.20 -19.50 -7.92
N GLY A 60 -23.63 -18.40 -8.42
CA GLY A 60 -24.05 -17.71 -9.63
C GLY A 60 -23.24 -18.03 -10.89
N ALA A 61 -22.11 -18.74 -10.79
CA ALA A 61 -21.24 -19.03 -11.93
C ALA A 61 -21.73 -20.23 -12.78
N GLU A 62 -22.62 -21.07 -12.27
CA GLU A 62 -23.20 -22.17 -13.05
C GLU A 62 -24.14 -21.69 -14.16
N SER A 63 -24.68 -20.47 -14.07
CA SER A 63 -25.53 -19.89 -15.14
C SER A 63 -24.76 -19.17 -16.25
N MET A 64 -23.42 -19.09 -16.19
CA MET A 64 -22.57 -18.54 -17.26
C MET A 64 -21.60 -19.57 -17.85
N ARG A 65 -21.96 -20.86 -17.89
CA ARG A 65 -21.34 -21.84 -18.81
C ARG A 65 -21.78 -21.65 -20.28
N GLY A 66 -22.21 -20.47 -20.67
CA GLY A 66 -22.10 -20.03 -22.05
C GLY A 66 -20.62 -19.84 -22.34
N ARG A 67 -19.97 -20.88 -22.88
CA ARG A 67 -18.60 -20.84 -23.42
C ARG A 67 -18.51 -19.59 -24.30
N ALA A 68 -17.98 -18.49 -23.76
CA ALA A 68 -17.74 -17.31 -24.56
C ALA A 68 -16.89 -17.78 -25.75
N PRO A 69 -17.33 -17.55 -27.00
CA PRO A 69 -16.56 -18.01 -28.14
C PRO A 69 -15.18 -17.39 -27.99
N ALA A 70 -14.14 -18.23 -28.01
CA ALA A 70 -12.77 -17.76 -28.08
C ALA A 70 -12.70 -16.87 -29.32
N ILE A 71 -12.64 -15.56 -29.14
CA ILE A 71 -12.52 -14.62 -30.24
C ILE A 71 -11.08 -14.81 -30.75
N PRO A 72 -10.86 -15.41 -31.92
CA PRO A 72 -9.52 -15.61 -32.42
C PRO A 72 -8.89 -14.23 -32.59
N LEU A 73 -7.79 -14.00 -31.88
CA LEU A 73 -7.06 -12.74 -31.98
C LEU A 73 -6.50 -12.63 -33.41
N PRO A 74 -6.70 -11.51 -34.11
CA PRO A 74 -6.21 -11.35 -35.48
C PRO A 74 -4.68 -11.54 -35.54
N PRO A 75 -4.12 -12.04 -36.65
CA PRO A 75 -2.68 -12.21 -36.77
C PRO A 75 -1.95 -10.90 -36.50
N MET A 76 -0.84 -10.98 -35.79
CA MET A 76 -0.07 -9.81 -35.36
C MET A 76 0.59 -9.16 -36.58
N SER A 77 0.29 -7.89 -36.82
CA SER A 77 0.98 -7.11 -37.85
C SER A 77 2.48 -6.99 -37.53
N GLY A 78 3.33 -7.01 -38.55
CA GLY A 78 4.78 -6.80 -38.41
C GLY A 78 5.13 -5.44 -37.78
N ASP A 79 4.24 -4.46 -37.92
CA ASP A 79 4.42 -3.09 -37.42
C ASP A 79 3.86 -2.88 -36.01
N ALA A 80 3.51 -3.94 -35.29
CA ALA A 80 2.97 -3.83 -33.94
C ALA A 80 4.00 -3.23 -32.96
N PRO A 81 3.61 -2.24 -32.12
CA PRO A 81 4.43 -1.75 -31.03
C PRO A 81 4.98 -2.88 -30.15
N GLU A 82 6.18 -2.68 -29.60
CA GLU A 82 6.89 -3.71 -28.83
C GLU A 82 6.07 -4.25 -27.66
N TRP A 83 5.32 -3.38 -26.96
CA TRP A 83 4.47 -3.80 -25.85
C TRP A 83 3.32 -4.73 -26.31
N ILE A 84 2.78 -4.56 -27.52
CA ILE A 84 1.75 -5.46 -28.08
C ILE A 84 2.36 -6.83 -28.39
N ARG A 85 3.57 -6.83 -28.97
CA ARG A 85 4.30 -8.06 -29.27
C ARG A 85 4.62 -8.86 -28.00
N ALA A 86 5.09 -8.17 -26.96
CA ALA A 86 5.36 -8.77 -25.65
C ALA A 86 4.08 -9.32 -25.00
N ALA A 87 2.99 -8.54 -24.99
CA ALA A 87 1.71 -8.98 -24.43
C ALA A 87 1.16 -10.21 -25.16
N ARG A 88 1.26 -10.25 -26.49
CA ARG A 88 0.83 -11.42 -27.26
C ARG A 88 1.72 -12.64 -27.03
N ALA A 89 3.03 -12.46 -26.95
CA ALA A 89 3.94 -13.57 -26.62
C ALA A 89 3.58 -14.18 -25.26
N MET A 90 3.26 -13.35 -24.27
CA MET A 90 2.82 -13.79 -22.94
C MET A 90 1.47 -14.53 -23.01
N ALA A 91 0.48 -14.00 -23.74
CA ALA A 91 -0.82 -14.66 -23.92
C ALA A 91 -0.68 -16.04 -24.59
N ASN A 92 0.11 -16.14 -25.66
CA ASN A 92 0.38 -17.40 -26.34
C ASN A 92 1.08 -18.41 -25.41
N ALA A 93 2.01 -17.95 -24.56
CA ALA A 93 2.67 -18.81 -23.58
C ALA A 93 1.68 -19.36 -22.54
N PHE A 94 0.75 -18.52 -22.04
CA PHE A 94 -0.30 -18.98 -21.14
C PHE A 94 -1.24 -19.99 -21.83
N GLU A 95 -1.68 -19.73 -23.06
CA GLU A 95 -2.52 -20.65 -23.81
C GLU A 95 -1.82 -22.00 -24.04
N ALA A 96 -0.53 -21.99 -24.39
CA ALA A 96 0.25 -23.21 -24.55
C ALA A 96 0.38 -24.01 -23.24
N CYS A 97 0.55 -23.35 -22.10
CA CYS A 97 0.56 -24.00 -20.79
C CYS A 97 -0.81 -24.61 -20.45
N ILE A 98 -1.90 -23.88 -20.71
CA ILE A 98 -3.27 -24.35 -20.48
C ILE A 98 -3.58 -25.57 -21.36
N GLN A 99 -3.19 -25.53 -22.63
CA GLN A 99 -3.42 -26.64 -23.58
C GLN A 99 -2.65 -27.91 -23.20
N ARG A 100 -1.42 -27.77 -22.68
CA ARG A 100 -0.65 -28.91 -22.18
C ARG A 100 -1.20 -29.46 -20.86
N GLY A 101 -1.91 -28.64 -20.08
CA GLY A 101 -2.38 -29.00 -18.74
C GLY A 101 -1.27 -29.04 -17.68
N GLU A 102 -0.02 -28.82 -18.07
CA GLU A 102 1.15 -28.82 -17.22
C GLU A 102 2.07 -27.65 -17.60
N ALA A 103 2.64 -27.00 -16.59
CA ALA A 103 3.69 -26.00 -16.71
C ALA A 103 4.87 -26.45 -15.85
N ASP A 104 6.08 -26.37 -16.41
CA ASP A 104 7.29 -26.67 -15.66
C ASP A 104 7.52 -25.64 -14.54
N ALA A 105 8.49 -25.90 -13.66
CA ALA A 105 8.74 -25.03 -12.51
C ALA A 105 9.14 -23.61 -12.90
N PHE A 106 9.86 -23.44 -14.01
CA PHE A 106 10.33 -22.14 -14.49
C PHE A 106 9.18 -21.34 -15.12
N GLU A 107 8.37 -21.98 -15.96
CA GLU A 107 7.16 -21.43 -16.55
C GLU A 107 6.18 -21.00 -15.45
N ARG A 108 5.91 -21.87 -14.48
CA ARG A 108 5.03 -21.53 -13.34
C ARG A 108 5.52 -20.30 -12.59
N ALA A 109 6.81 -20.22 -12.27
CA ALA A 109 7.40 -19.06 -11.62
C ALA A 109 7.34 -17.78 -12.49
N ALA A 110 7.41 -17.91 -13.81
CA ALA A 110 7.25 -16.78 -14.73
C ALA A 110 5.78 -16.31 -14.80
N ILE A 111 4.84 -17.25 -14.88
CA ILE A 111 3.39 -16.98 -14.85
C ILE A 111 3.00 -16.28 -13.56
N GLU A 112 3.46 -16.80 -12.42
CA GLU A 112 3.23 -16.19 -11.11
C GLU A 112 3.82 -14.79 -11.06
N ARG A 113 5.06 -14.57 -11.50
CA ARG A 113 5.67 -13.23 -11.53
C ARG A 113 4.92 -12.26 -12.43
N ALA A 114 4.47 -12.71 -13.60
CA ALA A 114 3.69 -11.88 -14.52
C ALA A 114 2.32 -11.52 -13.93
N TRP A 115 1.65 -12.50 -13.32
CA TRP A 115 0.41 -12.30 -12.59
C TRP A 115 0.60 -11.35 -11.41
N TYR A 116 1.67 -11.51 -10.62
CA TYR A 116 2.04 -10.61 -9.54
C TYR A 116 2.31 -9.19 -10.05
N ALA A 117 3.08 -9.02 -11.12
CA ALA A 117 3.34 -7.70 -11.69
C ALA A 117 2.05 -7.01 -12.18
N TYR A 118 1.16 -7.78 -12.81
CA TYR A 118 -0.15 -7.31 -13.27
C TYR A 118 -1.05 -6.91 -12.09
N THR A 119 -1.25 -7.83 -11.14
CA THR A 119 -2.10 -7.60 -9.95
C THR A 119 -1.58 -6.49 -9.06
N MET A 120 -0.25 -6.33 -8.96
CA MET A 120 0.37 -5.27 -8.16
C MET A 120 0.43 -3.92 -8.88
N GLY A 121 -0.11 -3.80 -10.10
CA GLY A 121 -0.13 -2.54 -10.86
C GLY A 121 1.26 -2.02 -11.22
N GLY A 122 2.24 -2.92 -11.40
CA GLY A 122 3.63 -2.56 -11.70
C GLY A 122 4.45 -2.08 -10.50
N VAL A 123 3.92 -2.17 -9.28
CA VAL A 123 4.65 -1.83 -8.04
C VAL A 123 5.57 -2.99 -7.65
N SER A 124 6.85 -2.69 -7.40
CA SER A 124 7.82 -3.72 -6.98
C SER A 124 7.65 -4.12 -5.51
N PRO A 125 8.09 -5.32 -5.08
CA PRO A 125 7.99 -5.74 -3.68
C PRO A 125 8.63 -4.74 -2.69
N ARG A 126 9.76 -4.12 -3.06
CA ARG A 126 10.40 -3.07 -2.26
C ARG A 126 9.54 -1.81 -2.11
N GLN A 127 8.82 -1.44 -3.16
CA GLN A 127 7.88 -0.32 -3.12
C GLN A 127 6.65 -0.66 -2.28
N VAL A 128 6.13 -1.89 -2.38
CA VAL A 128 5.05 -2.39 -1.51
C VAL A 128 5.50 -2.30 -0.04
N MET A 129 6.67 -2.84 0.30
CA MET A 129 7.23 -2.77 1.65
C MET A 129 7.37 -1.33 2.16
N ARG A 130 7.80 -0.40 1.29
CA ARG A 130 7.88 1.02 1.63
C ARG A 130 6.50 1.60 1.99
N VAL A 131 5.46 1.28 1.21
CA VAL A 131 4.08 1.72 1.51
C VAL A 131 3.61 1.14 2.84
N VAL A 132 3.80 -0.16 3.05
CA VAL A 132 3.44 -0.85 4.30
C VAL A 132 4.08 -0.19 5.52
N ARG A 133 5.38 0.12 5.46
CA ARG A 133 6.08 0.81 6.56
C ARG A 133 5.54 2.21 6.80
N LEU A 134 5.26 2.98 5.75
CA LEU A 134 4.66 4.31 5.88
C LEU A 134 3.29 4.24 6.59
N VAL A 135 2.44 3.30 6.18
CA VAL A 135 1.13 3.08 6.79
C VAL A 135 1.27 2.62 8.24
N GLY A 136 2.17 1.69 8.53
CA GLY A 136 2.44 1.22 9.90
C GLY A 136 2.95 2.32 10.82
N HIS A 137 3.85 3.18 10.35
CA HIS A 137 4.33 4.34 11.11
C HIS A 137 3.21 5.35 11.36
N ALA A 138 2.37 5.62 10.36
CA ALA A 138 1.22 6.52 10.53
C ALA A 138 0.21 5.95 11.54
N HIS A 139 -0.15 4.67 11.45
CA HIS A 139 -1.05 4.02 12.41
C HIS A 139 -0.51 4.08 13.85
N ASN A 140 0.76 3.78 14.04
CA ASN A 140 1.43 3.87 15.35
C ASN A 140 1.48 5.31 15.88
N ALA A 141 1.66 6.32 15.01
CA ALA A 141 1.63 7.72 15.42
C ALA A 141 0.22 8.16 15.82
N LEU A 142 -0.79 7.81 15.03
CA LEU A 142 -2.19 8.14 15.28
C LEU A 142 -2.72 7.49 16.57
N SER A 143 -2.40 6.21 16.81
CA SER A 143 -2.85 5.50 18.02
C SER A 143 -2.28 6.07 19.32
N LYS A 144 -1.15 6.78 19.25
CA LYS A 144 -0.52 7.48 20.39
C LYS A 144 -0.94 8.94 20.52
N THR A 145 -1.69 9.46 19.55
CA THR A 145 -2.05 10.87 19.51
C THR A 145 -3.28 11.15 20.39
N PRO A 146 -3.22 12.16 21.28
CA PRO A 146 -4.37 12.59 22.07
C PRO A 146 -5.56 13.08 21.20
N PRO A 147 -6.82 12.89 21.64
CA PRO A 147 -8.01 13.26 20.86
C PRO A 147 -8.07 14.73 20.43
N ASP A 148 -7.56 15.65 21.24
CA ASP A 148 -7.53 17.09 20.96
C ASP A 148 -6.60 17.44 19.79
N ARG A 149 -5.58 16.61 19.52
CA ARG A 149 -4.59 16.81 18.45
C ARG A 149 -4.77 15.90 17.25
N LEU A 150 -5.75 15.00 17.29
CA LEU A 150 -5.93 13.96 16.28
C LEU A 150 -6.11 14.53 14.87
N HIS A 151 -6.85 15.64 14.74
CA HIS A 151 -7.09 16.30 13.45
C HIS A 151 -5.78 16.81 12.79
N VAL A 152 -4.87 17.40 13.58
CA VAL A 152 -3.56 17.86 13.10
C VAL A 152 -2.70 16.66 12.70
N ALA A 153 -2.66 15.63 13.55
CA ALA A 153 -1.88 14.42 13.27
C ALA A 153 -2.36 13.69 12.01
N ILE A 154 -3.66 13.71 11.72
CA ILE A 154 -4.20 13.14 10.47
C ILE A 154 -3.66 13.91 9.25
N GLU A 155 -3.67 15.23 9.26
CA GLU A 155 -3.15 16.02 8.13
C GLU A 155 -1.63 15.85 7.96
N ASP A 156 -0.88 15.87 9.07
CA ASP A 156 0.58 15.66 9.05
C ASP A 156 0.95 14.27 8.53
N CYS A 157 0.24 13.23 8.99
CA CYS A 157 0.45 11.86 8.51
C CYS A 157 0.06 11.72 7.03
N ALA A 158 -1.03 12.35 6.58
CA ALA A 158 -1.44 12.33 5.18
C ALA A 158 -0.39 12.96 4.27
N LEU A 159 0.18 14.10 4.67
CA LEU A 159 1.27 14.77 3.96
C LEU A 159 2.54 13.90 3.91
N LEU A 160 2.91 13.30 5.04
CA LEU A 160 4.07 12.41 5.13
C LEU A 160 3.90 11.18 4.22
N ILE A 161 2.74 10.52 4.26
CA ILE A 161 2.45 9.37 3.40
C ILE A 161 2.51 9.80 1.94
N TYR A 162 1.80 10.86 1.55
CA TYR A 162 1.74 11.31 0.15
C TYR A 162 3.13 11.61 -0.43
N ASN A 163 3.98 12.29 0.35
CA ASN A 163 5.37 12.57 -0.03
C ASN A 163 6.25 11.32 0.00
N GLY A 164 5.94 10.35 0.87
CA GLY A 164 6.64 9.08 1.01
C GLY A 164 6.28 8.04 -0.06
N LEU A 165 5.15 8.18 -0.75
CA LEU A 165 4.69 7.21 -1.75
C LEU A 165 5.68 7.05 -2.93
N PRO A 166 5.84 5.82 -3.46
CA PRO A 166 6.55 5.61 -4.72
C PRO A 166 5.92 6.44 -5.85
N SER A 167 6.74 6.98 -6.77
CA SER A 167 6.24 7.88 -7.82
C SER A 167 5.11 7.27 -8.65
N ILE A 168 5.19 5.97 -8.97
CA ILE A 168 4.16 5.24 -9.74
C ILE A 168 2.82 5.16 -8.99
N VAL A 169 2.85 5.07 -7.66
CA VAL A 169 1.65 5.05 -6.81
C VAL A 169 1.13 6.48 -6.62
N ARG A 170 2.03 7.44 -6.38
CA ARG A 170 1.66 8.85 -6.19
C ARG A 170 1.01 9.47 -7.42
N SER A 171 1.38 9.04 -8.63
CA SER A 171 0.74 9.50 -9.87
C SER A 171 -0.70 9.04 -10.03
N THR A 172 -1.12 7.98 -9.34
CA THR A 172 -2.47 7.40 -9.46
C THR A 172 -3.34 7.68 -8.24
N VAL A 173 -2.74 8.01 -7.09
CA VAL A 173 -3.45 8.26 -5.84
C VAL A 173 -3.52 9.77 -5.55
N PRO A 174 -4.71 10.39 -5.60
CA PRO A 174 -4.85 11.80 -5.23
C PRO A 174 -4.67 11.99 -3.71
N TYR A 175 -4.21 13.18 -3.32
CA TYR A 175 -3.97 13.52 -1.90
C TYR A 175 -5.22 13.29 -1.01
N ASP A 176 -6.41 13.65 -1.51
CA ASP A 176 -7.67 13.42 -0.79
C ASP A 176 -7.92 11.94 -0.46
N ARG A 177 -7.47 11.02 -1.32
CA ARG A 177 -7.57 9.58 -1.07
C ARG A 177 -6.62 9.16 0.06
N VAL A 178 -5.40 9.68 0.07
CA VAL A 178 -4.45 9.45 1.18
C VAL A 178 -5.03 9.95 2.49
N ARG A 179 -5.62 11.14 2.51
CA ARG A 179 -6.24 11.69 3.72
C ARG A 179 -7.37 10.79 4.25
N ARG A 180 -8.22 10.25 3.36
CA ARG A 180 -9.26 9.27 3.74
C ARG A 180 -8.68 8.01 4.35
N VAL A 181 -7.59 7.48 3.77
CA VAL A 181 -6.88 6.32 4.33
C VAL A 181 -6.36 6.64 5.73
N VAL A 182 -5.72 7.78 5.93
CA VAL A 182 -5.19 8.17 7.26
C VAL A 182 -6.32 8.36 8.28
N HIS A 183 -7.44 8.95 7.86
CA HIS A 183 -8.61 9.05 8.73
C HIS A 183 -9.16 7.66 9.10
N TYR A 184 -9.26 6.75 8.13
CA TYR A 184 -9.62 5.36 8.38
C TYR A 184 -8.66 4.68 9.37
N LEU A 185 -7.34 4.82 9.19
CA LEU A 185 -6.32 4.28 10.11
C LEU A 185 -6.52 4.77 11.55
N SER A 186 -6.91 6.03 11.74
CA SER A 186 -7.15 6.58 13.08
C SER A 186 -8.33 5.92 13.81
N GLN A 187 -9.23 5.28 13.07
CA GLN A 187 -10.40 4.60 13.61
C GLN A 187 -10.16 3.09 13.79
N GLN A 188 -9.06 2.54 13.25
CA GLN A 188 -8.79 1.11 13.29
C GLN A 188 -8.08 0.70 14.58
N PRO A 189 -8.73 -0.10 15.46
CA PRO A 189 -8.11 -0.58 16.69
C PRO A 189 -7.05 -1.65 16.42
N ASN A 190 -7.24 -2.45 15.36
CA ASN A 190 -6.30 -3.48 14.96
C ASN A 190 -5.29 -2.90 13.95
N ALA A 191 -4.03 -2.84 14.37
CA ALA A 191 -2.95 -2.29 13.55
C ALA A 191 -2.71 -3.10 12.27
N TRP A 192 -2.80 -4.42 12.31
CA TRP A 192 -2.60 -5.25 11.11
C TRP A 192 -3.69 -5.01 10.07
N VAL A 193 -4.95 -4.98 10.49
CA VAL A 193 -6.09 -4.68 9.60
C VAL A 193 -5.91 -3.30 8.99
N GLY A 194 -5.59 -2.28 9.80
CA GLY A 194 -5.30 -0.94 9.31
C GLY A 194 -4.15 -0.90 8.31
N ILE A 195 -3.04 -1.60 8.59
CA ILE A 195 -1.88 -1.65 7.70
C ILE A 195 -2.22 -2.32 6.37
N VAL A 196 -2.90 -3.47 6.40
CA VAL A 196 -3.27 -4.20 5.19
C VAL A 196 -4.24 -3.39 4.35
N GLU A 197 -5.36 -2.94 4.92
CA GLU A 197 -6.39 -2.22 4.17
C GLU A 197 -5.89 -0.85 3.70
N GLY A 198 -5.16 -0.13 4.53
CA GLY A 198 -4.54 1.14 4.16
C GLY A 198 -3.50 0.96 3.03
N SER A 199 -2.71 -0.11 3.07
CA SER A 199 -1.73 -0.39 2.01
C SER A 199 -2.42 -0.79 0.70
N VAL A 200 -3.45 -1.65 0.76
CA VAL A 200 -4.25 -2.06 -0.42
C VAL A 200 -4.88 -0.86 -1.10
N GLU A 201 -5.51 0.01 -0.31
CA GLU A 201 -6.20 1.20 -0.80
C GLU A 201 -5.23 2.20 -1.45
N LEU A 202 -4.06 2.40 -0.84
CA LEU A 202 -2.99 3.23 -1.41
C LEU A 202 -2.35 2.60 -2.64
N LEU A 203 -2.20 1.28 -2.70
CA LEU A 203 -1.67 0.59 -3.88
C LEU A 203 -2.69 0.50 -5.02
N GLY A 204 -3.96 0.85 -4.76
CA GLY A 204 -5.04 0.78 -5.74
C GLY A 204 -5.39 -0.65 -6.14
N TRP A 205 -5.11 -1.62 -5.26
CA TRP A 205 -5.43 -3.02 -5.50
C TRP A 205 -6.94 -3.22 -5.36
N LYS A 206 -7.59 -3.67 -6.44
CA LYS A 206 -9.05 -3.92 -6.50
C LYS A 206 -9.42 -5.16 -5.69
N ASP A 207 -10.71 -5.37 -5.44
CA ASP A 207 -11.30 -6.44 -4.59
C ASP A 207 -10.67 -7.84 -4.77
N ALA A 208 -10.42 -8.27 -6.01
CA ALA A 208 -9.78 -9.57 -6.28
C ALA A 208 -8.32 -9.63 -5.80
N ALA A 209 -7.58 -8.52 -5.89
CA ALA A 209 -6.24 -8.40 -5.34
C ALA A 209 -6.26 -8.19 -3.82
N GLN A 210 -7.31 -7.57 -3.27
CA GLN A 210 -7.49 -7.39 -1.82
C GLN A 210 -7.60 -8.73 -1.08
N ALA A 211 -8.33 -9.71 -1.64
CA ALA A 211 -8.43 -11.05 -1.06
C ALA A 211 -7.06 -11.75 -0.91
N HIS A 212 -6.14 -11.47 -1.83
CA HIS A 212 -4.77 -12.01 -1.79
C HIS A 212 -3.77 -11.07 -1.13
N ALA A 213 -4.12 -9.80 -0.92
CA ALA A 213 -3.20 -8.78 -0.48
C ALA A 213 -2.59 -9.10 0.89
N ALA A 214 -3.39 -9.58 1.84
CA ALA A 214 -2.87 -9.96 3.16
C ALA A 214 -1.78 -11.03 3.06
N SER A 215 -1.98 -12.04 2.20
CA SER A 215 -0.99 -13.10 1.95
C SER A 215 0.26 -12.57 1.26
N ILE A 216 0.10 -11.69 0.26
CA ILE A 216 1.20 -11.06 -0.47
C ILE A 216 2.03 -10.19 0.47
N LEU A 217 1.38 -9.29 1.21
CA LEU A 217 2.02 -8.39 2.16
C LEU A 217 2.78 -9.19 3.21
N ARG A 218 2.18 -10.24 3.78
CA ARG A 218 2.86 -11.12 4.73
C ARG A 218 4.06 -11.82 4.11
N SER A 219 3.93 -12.39 2.92
CA SER A 219 5.06 -13.04 2.23
C SER A 219 6.22 -12.09 1.92
N ILE A 220 5.93 -10.80 1.70
CA ILE A 220 6.94 -9.77 1.47
C ILE A 220 7.58 -9.35 2.79
N ILE A 221 6.80 -9.24 3.87
CA ILE A 221 7.30 -8.94 5.21
C ILE A 221 8.22 -10.06 5.71
N ASP A 222 7.78 -11.31 5.61
CA ASP A 222 8.52 -12.48 6.10
C ASP A 222 9.83 -12.72 5.33
N LYS A 223 9.93 -12.29 4.06
CA LYS A 223 11.15 -12.45 3.25
C LYS A 223 12.23 -11.39 3.49
N GLU A 224 11.85 -10.25 4.06
CA GLU A 224 12.75 -9.12 4.32
C GLU A 224 13.19 -9.05 5.79
N MET A 225 12.74 -10.01 6.62
CA MET A 225 13.23 -10.29 7.97
C MET A 225 14.26 -11.42 7.95
#